data_AF-A0A194WZY2-F1
#
_entry.id   AF-A0A194WZY2-F1
#
_cell.length_a   1.000
_cell.length_b   1.000
_cell.length_c   1.000
_cell.angle_alpha   90.00
_cell.angle_beta   90.00
_cell.angle_gamma   90.00
#
_symmetry.space_group_name_H-M   'P 1'
#
loop_
_entity.id
_entity.type
_entity.pdbx_description
1 polymer ?
#
loop_
_entity_poly.entity_id
_entity_poly.type
_entity_poly.pdbx_seq_one_letter_code
_entity_poly.pdbx_strand_id
1 'polypeptide(L)'
;MGVDPSTAAKLDDEDWSLGDDAYVAVLDVFHQLHCLNTLRQIAYGDLYPKVSGGRDRPIWKFHVDHCVDILMQELQCSGNLNLVTYHWVENHDRPFPMFGINRQCVDFDALTSWRIENTIDVDRYNSIVRKPPGAKQLPAADDWYKYRAPELTNPNHLNGANPDEKIIL
;
A
#
# COMPACT_ATOMS: atom_id res chain seq x y z
N MET A 1 1.77 11.39 23.17
CA MET A 1 2.07 10.06 22.57
C MET A 1 1.75 8.88 23.49
N GLY A 2 1.56 9.08 24.81
CA GLY A 2 1.20 7.97 25.71
C GLY A 2 2.34 6.96 25.92
N VAL A 3 3.58 7.37 25.66
CA VAL A 3 4.80 6.57 25.85
C VAL A 3 5.58 7.08 27.05
N ASP A 4 6.32 6.19 27.70
CA ASP A 4 7.21 6.54 28.82
C ASP A 4 8.50 7.19 28.30
N PRO A 5 8.77 8.47 28.61
CA PRO A 5 9.95 9.18 28.12
C PRO A 5 11.26 8.64 28.70
N SER A 6 11.24 7.93 29.83
CA SER A 6 12.47 7.42 30.46
C SER A 6 13.17 6.32 29.66
N THR A 7 12.43 5.68 28.75
CA THR A 7 12.95 4.62 27.86
C THR A 7 13.10 5.10 26.42
N ALA A 8 12.64 6.31 26.11
CA ALA A 8 12.71 6.87 24.76
C ALA A 8 14.18 7.18 24.39
N ALA A 9 14.50 6.95 23.13
CA ALA A 9 15.82 7.21 22.57
C ALA A 9 16.04 8.70 22.44
N LYS A 10 16.80 9.23 23.40
CA LYS A 10 17.22 10.62 23.46
C LYS A 10 18.51 10.83 22.67
N LEU A 11 18.59 11.93 21.93
CA LEU A 11 19.77 12.34 21.19
C LEU A 11 20.69 13.17 22.08
N ASP A 12 22.01 12.99 21.90
CA ASP A 12 23.03 13.79 22.59
C ASP A 12 23.13 15.19 21.97
N ASP A 13 23.13 16.24 22.78
CA ASP A 13 23.23 17.61 22.27
C ASP A 13 24.61 17.93 21.70
N GLU A 14 25.67 17.28 22.19
CA GLU A 14 27.04 17.46 21.67
C GLU A 14 27.16 17.02 20.21
N ASP A 15 26.44 15.96 19.83
CA ASP A 15 26.46 15.40 18.48
C ASP A 15 25.43 16.07 17.54
N TRP A 16 24.27 16.48 18.06
CA TRP A 16 23.11 16.87 17.22
C TRP A 16 22.69 18.35 17.34
N SER A 17 23.09 19.06 18.40
CA SER A 17 22.74 20.47 18.64
C SER A 17 21.23 20.77 18.56
N LEU A 18 20.40 19.89 19.14
CA LEU A 18 18.94 19.99 19.16
C LEU A 18 18.37 20.32 20.56
N GLY A 19 19.24 20.49 21.54
CA GLY A 19 18.94 20.68 22.95
C GLY A 19 18.81 19.37 23.74
N ASP A 20 18.87 19.50 25.06
CA ASP A 20 18.78 18.40 26.03
C ASP A 20 17.40 17.71 26.09
N ASP A 21 16.51 17.87 25.12
CA ASP A 21 15.19 17.20 25.12
C ASP A 21 14.77 16.74 23.72
N ALA A 22 15.77 16.36 22.92
CA ALA A 22 15.58 15.82 21.57
C ALA A 22 15.42 14.29 21.59
N TYR A 23 14.37 13.77 20.97
CA TYR A 23 14.09 12.32 20.89
C TYR A 23 13.89 11.88 19.44
N VAL A 24 14.22 10.62 19.18
CA VAL A 24 14.07 10.01 17.85
C VAL A 24 12.62 9.52 17.65
N ALA A 25 12.01 9.98 16.56
CA ALA A 25 10.72 9.50 16.09
C ALA A 25 10.65 9.53 14.55
N VAL A 26 9.75 8.71 13.99
CA VAL A 26 9.41 8.70 12.56
C VAL A 26 7.90 8.79 12.39
N LEU A 27 7.43 9.45 11.32
CA LEU A 27 6.00 9.42 10.99
C LEU A 27 5.59 8.01 10.56
N ASP A 28 4.48 7.51 11.12
CA ASP A 28 3.96 6.16 10.91
C ASP A 28 3.70 5.88 9.42
N VAL A 29 3.27 6.89 8.64
CA VAL A 29 3.10 6.76 7.18
C VAL A 29 4.36 6.27 6.46
N PHE A 30 5.56 6.73 6.85
CA PHE A 30 6.80 6.27 6.22
C PHE A 30 7.15 4.84 6.62
N HIS A 31 6.83 4.45 7.86
CA HIS A 31 6.98 3.06 8.29
C HIS A 31 6.03 2.13 7.54
N GLN A 32 4.77 2.53 7.37
CA GLN A 32 3.78 1.79 6.58
C GLN A 32 4.22 1.63 5.11
N LEU A 33 4.74 2.69 4.48
CA LEU A 33 5.29 2.62 3.12
C LEU A 33 6.51 1.70 3.02
N HIS A 34 7.41 1.74 4.00
CA HIS A 34 8.53 0.80 4.08
C HIS A 34 8.04 -0.65 4.15
N CYS A 35 7.08 -0.96 5.02
CA CYS A 35 6.48 -2.29 5.14
C CYS A 35 5.81 -2.74 3.84
N LEU A 36 5.05 -1.86 3.17
CA LEU A 36 4.42 -2.15 1.89
C LEU A 36 5.45 -2.48 0.80
N ASN A 37 6.54 -1.69 0.71
CA ASN A 37 7.62 -1.99 -0.23
C ASN A 37 8.36 -3.29 0.11
N THR A 38 8.52 -3.63 1.40
CA THR A 38 9.09 -4.92 1.82
C THR A 38 8.18 -6.07 1.39
N LEU A 39 6.87 -5.98 1.59
CA LEU A 39 5.91 -6.98 1.11
C LEU A 39 5.92 -7.10 -0.42
N ARG A 40 6.00 -5.97 -1.13
CA ARG A 40 6.18 -5.93 -2.59
C ARG A 40 7.44 -6.71 -2.99
N GLN A 41 8.59 -6.44 -2.37
CA GLN A 41 9.83 -7.15 -2.65
C GLN A 41 9.74 -8.64 -2.35
N ILE A 42 9.08 -9.04 -1.24
CA ILE A 42 8.82 -10.45 -0.92
C ILE A 42 7.94 -11.09 -1.99
N ALA A 43 6.91 -10.39 -2.47
CA ALA A 43 6.06 -10.87 -3.55
C ALA A 43 6.85 -11.07 -4.86
N TYR A 44 7.88 -10.27 -5.12
CA TYR A 44 8.72 -10.36 -6.33
C TYR A 44 10.03 -11.17 -6.18
N GLY A 45 10.42 -11.61 -4.98
CA GLY A 45 11.76 -12.16 -4.70
C GLY A 45 11.99 -13.66 -5.00
N ASP A 46 13.27 -14.06 -4.94
CA ASP A 46 13.87 -15.33 -5.37
C ASP A 46 13.60 -16.59 -4.49
N LEU A 47 12.80 -16.51 -3.43
CA LEU A 47 12.89 -17.53 -2.36
C LEU A 47 12.13 -18.86 -2.57
N TYR A 48 11.16 -19.02 -3.48
CA TYR A 48 10.47 -20.32 -3.60
C TYR A 48 9.85 -20.63 -4.98
N PRO A 49 10.55 -21.42 -5.85
CA PRO A 49 9.96 -22.09 -7.01
C PRO A 49 8.83 -23.11 -6.68
N LYS A 50 8.53 -23.34 -5.38
CA LYS A 50 7.52 -24.32 -4.92
C LYS A 50 6.19 -23.74 -4.48
N VAL A 51 6.09 -22.42 -4.27
CA VAL A 51 4.80 -21.75 -4.00
C VAL A 51 4.22 -21.17 -5.31
N SER A 52 5.07 -21.05 -6.34
CA SER A 52 4.67 -20.86 -7.72
C SER A 52 4.36 -22.20 -8.37
N GLY A 53 3.11 -22.65 -8.31
CA GLY A 53 2.60 -23.63 -9.28
C GLY A 53 2.57 -23.03 -10.70
N GLY A 54 3.73 -22.63 -11.24
CA GLY A 54 3.92 -21.87 -12.49
C GLY A 54 3.60 -20.38 -12.33
N ARG A 55 4.60 -19.55 -12.00
CA ARG A 55 4.48 -18.07 -11.91
C ARG A 55 5.14 -17.31 -13.06
N ASP A 56 5.23 -17.89 -14.25
CA ASP A 56 5.23 -17.10 -15.50
C ASP A 56 3.79 -16.77 -15.89
N ARG A 57 3.04 -16.13 -14.97
CA ARG A 57 1.69 -15.61 -15.26
C ARG A 57 1.75 -14.10 -15.18
N PRO A 58 1.94 -13.42 -16.31
CA PRO A 58 2.03 -11.96 -16.34
C PRO A 58 0.82 -11.25 -15.69
N ILE A 59 -0.36 -11.87 -15.72
CA ILE A 59 -1.58 -11.41 -15.04
C ILE A 59 -1.41 -11.34 -13.51
N TRP A 60 -0.69 -12.28 -12.91
CA TRP A 60 -0.46 -12.29 -11.46
C TRP A 60 0.45 -11.14 -11.04
N LYS A 61 1.52 -10.90 -11.81
CA LYS A 61 2.41 -9.76 -11.60
C LYS A 61 1.65 -8.43 -11.69
N PHE A 62 0.83 -8.25 -12.72
CA PHE A 62 -0.05 -7.08 -12.87
C PHE A 62 -0.96 -6.89 -11.64
N HIS A 63 -1.58 -7.97 -11.16
CA HIS A 63 -2.46 -7.89 -9.99
C HIS A 63 -1.71 -7.44 -8.75
N VAL A 64 -0.52 -7.99 -8.49
CA VAL A 64 0.31 -7.57 -7.34
C VAL A 64 0.77 -6.12 -7.49
N ASP A 65 1.23 -5.71 -8.68
CA ASP A 65 1.71 -4.34 -8.93
C ASP A 65 0.57 -3.34 -8.67
N HIS A 66 -0.63 -3.60 -9.22
CA HIS A 66 -1.80 -2.77 -9.04
C HIS A 66 -2.29 -2.72 -7.58
N CYS A 67 -2.29 -3.85 -6.86
CA CYS A 67 -2.65 -3.89 -5.44
C CYS A 67 -1.68 -3.05 -4.59
N VAL A 68 -0.38 -3.18 -4.84
CA VAL A 68 0.64 -2.41 -4.11
C VAL A 68 0.49 -0.92 -4.41
N ASP A 69 0.22 -0.55 -5.65
CA ASP A 69 0.03 0.84 -6.04
C ASP A 69 -1.18 1.49 -5.36
N ILE A 70 -2.36 0.83 -5.37
CA ILE A 70 -3.55 1.35 -4.67
C ILE A 70 -3.29 1.52 -3.18
N LEU A 71 -2.63 0.55 -2.54
CA LEU A 71 -2.30 0.64 -1.13
C LEU A 71 -1.31 1.77 -0.85
N MET A 72 -0.32 1.99 -1.71
CA MET A 72 0.60 3.11 -1.59
C MET A 72 -0.13 4.45 -1.67
N GLN A 73 -1.03 4.60 -2.66
CA GLN A 73 -1.84 5.81 -2.83
C GLN A 73 -2.72 6.07 -1.61
N GLU A 74 -3.39 5.06 -1.05
CA GLU A 74 -4.20 5.19 0.16
C GLU A 74 -3.36 5.62 1.37
N LEU A 75 -2.20 5.00 1.59
CA LEU A 75 -1.30 5.36 2.69
C LEU A 75 -0.82 6.83 2.57
N GLN A 76 -0.51 7.28 1.35
CA GLN A 76 -0.10 8.66 1.09
C GLN A 76 -1.26 9.65 1.22
N CYS A 77 -2.46 9.29 0.77
CA CYS A 77 -3.63 10.16 0.77
C CYS A 77 -4.23 10.30 2.18
N SER A 78 -4.35 9.20 2.92
CA SER A 78 -4.82 9.21 4.31
C SER A 78 -3.84 9.90 5.26
N GLY A 79 -2.54 9.88 4.92
CA GLY A 79 -1.53 10.73 5.55
C GLY A 79 -1.42 10.54 7.06
N ASN A 80 -1.22 9.30 7.52
CA ASN A 80 -1.13 9.01 8.95
C ASN A 80 0.06 9.74 9.61
N LEU A 81 -0.25 10.78 10.40
CA LEU A 81 0.72 11.63 11.11
C LEU A 81 1.08 11.16 12.52
N ASN A 82 0.69 9.94 12.91
CA ASN A 82 1.15 9.38 14.18
C ASN A 82 2.69 9.25 14.18
N LEU A 83 3.28 9.26 15.37
CA LEU A 83 4.72 9.13 15.55
C LEU A 83 5.06 7.77 16.14
N VAL A 84 5.94 7.05 15.46
CA VAL A 84 6.64 5.87 15.98
C VAL A 84 7.89 6.36 16.68
N THR A 85 7.92 6.25 18.00
CA THR A 85 9.08 6.57 18.83
C THR A 85 10.07 5.42 18.86
N TYR A 86 11.34 5.75 19.11
CA TYR A 86 12.39 4.76 19.29
C TYR A 86 12.74 4.66 20.77
N HIS A 87 13.02 3.45 21.25
CA HIS A 87 13.30 3.19 22.66
C HIS A 87 14.55 2.34 22.83
N TRP A 88 15.24 2.51 23.95
CA TRP A 88 16.33 1.62 24.36
C TRP A 88 15.74 0.30 24.87
N VAL A 89 16.17 -0.81 24.27
CA VAL A 89 15.68 -2.16 24.58
C VAL A 89 16.86 -3.02 25.00
N GLU A 90 16.65 -3.86 26.01
CA GLU A 90 17.68 -4.77 26.50
C GLU A 90 18.25 -5.63 25.35
N ASN A 91 19.58 -5.83 25.37
CA ASN A 91 20.33 -6.59 24.35
C ASN A 91 20.32 -6.00 22.93
N HIS A 92 19.99 -4.71 22.76
CA HIS A 92 20.09 -4.01 21.49
C HIS A 92 21.10 -2.86 21.57
N ASP A 93 22.06 -2.84 20.64
CA ASP A 93 23.06 -1.76 20.53
C ASP A 93 22.49 -0.49 19.89
N ARG A 94 21.30 -0.57 19.29
CA ARG A 94 20.60 0.53 18.62
C ARG A 94 19.18 0.64 19.14
N PRO A 95 18.60 1.86 19.18
CA PRO A 95 17.25 2.01 19.66
C PRO A 95 16.26 1.35 18.70
N PHE A 96 15.22 0.72 19.26
CA PHE A 96 14.25 -0.08 18.52
C PHE A 96 12.94 0.71 18.36
N PRO A 97 12.30 0.68 17.17
CA PRO A 97 11.02 1.36 16.96
C PRO A 97 9.88 0.70 17.76
N MET A 98 9.10 1.52 18.46
CA MET A 98 7.95 1.06 19.24
C MET A 98 6.69 1.04 18.37
N PHE A 99 6.23 -0.15 17.97
CA PHE A 99 5.07 -0.28 17.06
C PHE A 99 3.71 -0.19 17.76
N GLY A 100 3.68 -0.32 19.09
CA GLY A 100 2.49 -0.20 19.95
C GLY A 100 2.05 1.24 20.18
N ILE A 101 2.02 2.06 19.14
CA ILE A 101 1.60 3.46 19.23
C ILE A 101 0.09 3.56 19.44
N ASN A 102 -0.33 4.54 20.24
CA ASN A 102 -1.73 4.81 20.50
C ASN A 102 -2.38 5.51 19.29
N ARG A 103 -2.88 4.73 18.34
CA ARG A 103 -3.57 5.21 17.14
C ARG A 103 -5.02 5.55 17.45
N GLN A 104 -5.51 6.65 16.89
CA GLN A 104 -6.95 6.87 16.79
C GLN A 104 -7.44 6.14 15.53
N CYS A 105 -8.22 5.08 15.74
CA CYS A 105 -8.73 4.23 14.66
C CYS A 105 -10.21 4.52 14.40
N VAL A 106 -10.64 4.27 13.17
CA VAL A 106 -12.06 4.10 12.86
C VAL A 106 -12.57 2.85 13.58
N ASP A 107 -13.79 2.89 14.11
CA ASP A 107 -14.47 1.71 14.62
C ASP A 107 -14.79 0.77 13.45
N PHE A 108 -13.94 -0.25 13.29
CA PHE A 108 -14.02 -1.16 12.15
C PHE A 108 -15.21 -2.11 12.26
N ASP A 109 -15.68 -2.42 13.46
CA ASP A 109 -16.84 -3.29 13.67
C ASP A 109 -18.13 -2.56 13.33
N ALA A 110 -18.25 -1.29 13.74
CA ALA A 110 -19.35 -0.42 13.35
C ALA A 110 -19.39 -0.21 11.82
N LEU A 111 -18.23 0.09 11.22
CA LEU A 111 -18.12 0.23 9.77
C LEU A 111 -18.48 -1.06 9.03
N THR A 112 -18.03 -2.21 9.54
CA THR A 112 -18.30 -3.53 8.94
C THR A 112 -19.78 -3.88 9.03
N SER A 113 -20.41 -3.62 10.18
CA SER A 113 -21.85 -3.86 10.39
C SER A 113 -22.66 -3.00 9.43
N TRP A 114 -22.36 -1.71 9.35
CA TRP A 114 -23.00 -0.80 8.39
C TRP A 114 -22.80 -1.29 6.95
N ARG A 115 -21.58 -1.71 6.56
CA ARG A 115 -21.31 -2.26 5.23
C ARG A 115 -22.19 -3.47 4.95
N ILE A 116 -22.28 -4.44 5.85
CA ILE A 116 -23.07 -5.67 5.64
C ILE A 116 -24.55 -5.35 5.46
N GLU A 117 -25.10 -4.47 6.30
CA GLU A 117 -26.51 -4.06 6.23
C GLU A 117 -26.86 -3.28 4.96
N ASN A 118 -25.90 -2.55 4.40
CA ASN A 118 -26.12 -1.63 3.27
C ASN A 118 -25.53 -2.15 1.95
N THR A 119 -24.85 -3.30 1.95
CA THR A 119 -24.30 -3.91 0.73
C THR A 119 -25.36 -4.80 0.07
N ILE A 120 -25.45 -4.70 -1.26
CA ILE A 120 -26.28 -5.62 -2.06
C ILE A 120 -25.72 -7.05 -2.00
N ASP A 121 -26.57 -8.05 -2.23
CA ASP A 121 -26.13 -9.44 -2.36
C ASP A 121 -25.08 -9.56 -3.49
N VAL A 122 -23.82 -9.74 -3.09
CA VAL A 122 -22.64 -9.76 -3.98
C VAL A 122 -22.66 -10.99 -4.87
N ASP A 123 -23.12 -12.14 -4.37
CA ASP A 123 -23.21 -13.38 -5.13
C ASP A 123 -24.28 -13.24 -6.22
N ARG A 124 -25.44 -12.71 -5.84
CA ARG A 124 -26.49 -12.38 -6.80
C ARG A 124 -25.99 -11.37 -7.82
N TYR A 125 -25.36 -10.27 -7.39
CA TYR A 125 -24.81 -9.25 -8.29
C TYR A 125 -23.86 -9.89 -9.32
N ASN A 126 -22.90 -10.68 -8.88
CA ASN A 126 -21.94 -11.35 -9.76
C ASN A 126 -22.62 -12.35 -10.71
N SER A 127 -23.67 -13.03 -10.26
CA SER A 127 -24.40 -13.99 -11.09
C SER A 127 -25.18 -13.33 -12.22
N ILE A 128 -25.80 -12.16 -11.99
CA ILE A 128 -26.76 -11.56 -12.93
C ILE A 128 -26.23 -10.34 -13.68
N VAL A 129 -25.31 -9.57 -13.11
CA VAL A 129 -24.90 -8.30 -13.70
C VAL A 129 -23.99 -8.56 -14.90
N ARG A 130 -24.39 -8.02 -16.05
CA ARG A 130 -23.62 -8.05 -17.30
C ARG A 130 -23.62 -6.64 -17.90
N LYS A 131 -22.59 -6.33 -18.69
CA LYS A 131 -22.48 -5.05 -19.40
C LYS A 131 -23.69 -4.89 -20.32
N PRO A 132 -24.51 -3.82 -20.18
CA PRO A 132 -25.65 -3.63 -21.06
C PRO A 132 -25.22 -3.25 -22.48
N PRO A 133 -26.04 -3.56 -23.51
CA PRO A 133 -25.76 -3.15 -24.89
C PRO A 133 -25.61 -1.63 -25.02
N GLY A 134 -24.61 -1.18 -25.77
CA GLY A 134 -24.38 0.25 -26.02
C GLY A 134 -23.80 1.05 -24.84
N ALA A 135 -23.42 0.39 -23.73
CA ALA A 135 -22.75 1.06 -22.63
C ALA A 135 -21.48 1.78 -23.10
N LYS A 136 -21.37 3.08 -22.78
CA LYS A 136 -20.13 3.83 -22.95
C LYS A 136 -19.05 3.17 -22.09
N GLN A 137 -17.88 3.00 -22.66
CA GLN A 137 -16.77 2.26 -22.06
C GLN A 137 -15.56 3.17 -21.95
N LEU A 138 -14.86 3.06 -20.82
CA LEU A 138 -13.51 3.57 -20.72
C LEU A 138 -12.56 2.66 -21.51
N PRO A 139 -11.47 3.22 -22.03
CA PRO A 139 -10.40 2.42 -22.60
C PRO A 139 -9.83 1.43 -21.58
N ALA A 140 -9.50 0.22 -22.02
CA ALA A 140 -8.76 -0.72 -21.18
C ALA A 140 -7.29 -0.31 -21.09
N ALA A 141 -6.66 -0.56 -19.94
CA ALA A 141 -5.24 -0.30 -19.73
C ALA A 141 -4.36 -1.17 -20.64
N ASP A 142 -3.15 -0.68 -20.96
CA ASP A 142 -2.17 -1.39 -21.80
C ASP A 142 -1.90 -2.82 -21.34
N ASP A 143 -1.73 -3.01 -20.03
CA ASP A 143 -1.45 -4.32 -19.45
C ASP A 143 -2.58 -5.33 -19.69
N TRP A 144 -3.83 -4.87 -19.82
CA TRP A 144 -4.93 -5.75 -20.16
C TRP A 144 -4.78 -6.33 -21.57
N TYR A 145 -4.43 -5.50 -22.56
CA TYR A 145 -4.15 -5.97 -23.92
C TYR A 145 -2.96 -6.90 -23.92
N LYS A 146 -1.85 -6.47 -23.31
CA LYS A 146 -0.61 -7.25 -23.26
C LYS A 146 -0.78 -8.65 -22.66
N TYR A 147 -1.58 -8.79 -21.60
CA TYR A 147 -1.66 -10.04 -20.84
C TYR A 147 -2.93 -10.85 -21.07
N ARG A 148 -4.01 -10.23 -21.56
CA ARG A 148 -5.31 -10.87 -21.69
C ARG A 148 -5.84 -10.95 -23.11
N ALA A 149 -5.32 -10.13 -24.02
CA ALA A 149 -5.69 -10.14 -25.44
C ALA A 149 -4.49 -9.67 -26.32
N PRO A 150 -3.34 -10.36 -26.25
CA PRO A 150 -2.11 -9.92 -26.92
C PRO A 150 -2.23 -9.86 -28.45
N GLU A 151 -3.24 -10.52 -29.02
CA GLU A 151 -3.60 -10.48 -30.44
C GLU A 151 -4.30 -9.18 -30.86
N LEU A 152 -4.74 -8.36 -29.91
CA LEU A 152 -5.43 -7.10 -30.17
C LEU A 152 -4.49 -5.91 -29.97
N THR A 153 -4.50 -4.96 -30.90
CA THR A 153 -3.84 -3.67 -30.72
C THR A 153 -4.62 -2.82 -29.73
N ASN A 154 -3.96 -2.25 -28.71
CA ASN A 154 -4.62 -1.28 -27.83
C ASN A 154 -5.02 -0.05 -28.67
N PRO A 155 -6.33 0.24 -28.85
CA PRO A 155 -6.78 1.37 -29.65
C PRO A 155 -6.40 2.73 -29.05
N ASN A 156 -5.97 2.76 -27.79
CA ASN A 156 -5.60 3.97 -27.05
C ASN A 156 -4.09 4.20 -26.99
N HIS A 157 -3.29 3.20 -27.37
CA HIS A 157 -1.83 3.31 -27.39
C HIS A 157 -1.31 2.73 -28.71
N LEU A 158 -1.32 3.56 -29.76
CA LEU A 158 -0.76 3.20 -31.06
C LEU A 158 0.76 3.36 -31.01
N ASN A 159 1.50 2.27 -31.22
CA ASN A 159 2.97 2.25 -31.14
C ASN A 159 3.55 2.62 -29.76
N GLY A 160 2.80 2.39 -28.68
CA GLY A 160 3.28 2.59 -27.30
C GLY A 160 3.18 4.01 -26.76
N ALA A 161 2.51 4.93 -27.46
CA ALA A 161 2.22 6.27 -26.98
C ALA A 161 0.71 6.47 -26.79
N ASN A 162 0.29 7.05 -25.67
CA ASN A 162 -1.07 7.52 -25.46
C ASN A 162 -1.21 8.96 -26.01
N PRO A 163 -1.87 9.16 -27.16
CA PRO A 163 -1.95 10.48 -27.78
C PRO A 163 -2.76 11.50 -26.96
N ASP A 164 -3.58 11.04 -26.00
CA ASP A 164 -4.48 11.89 -25.20
C ASP A 164 -4.00 12.08 -23.75
N GLU A 165 -2.86 11.48 -23.36
CA GLU A 165 -2.30 11.62 -22.03
C GLU A 165 -1.65 12.99 -21.86
N LYS A 166 -2.37 13.92 -21.23
CA LYS A 166 -1.74 15.13 -20.70
C LYS A 166 -0.83 14.71 -19.55
N ILE A 167 0.47 14.73 -19.80
CA ILE A 167 1.49 14.65 -18.74
C ILE A 167 1.23 15.82 -17.79
N ILE A 168 0.62 15.52 -16.65
CA ILE A 168 0.61 16.45 -15.51
C ILE A 168 1.94 16.21 -14.80
N LEU A 169 2.90 17.10 -15.05
CA LEU A 169 4.11 17.25 -14.25
C LEU A 169 3.77 17.93 -12.92
#